data_AF-A0A2N2M1E4-F1
#
_entry.id   AF-A0A2N2M1E4-F1
#
_cell.length_a   1.000
_cell.length_b   1.000
_cell.length_c   1.000
_cell.angle_alpha   90.00
_cell.angle_beta   90.00
_cell.angle_gamma   90.00
#
_symmetry.space_group_name_H-M   'P 1'
#
loop_
_entity.id
_entity.type
_entity.pdbx_description
1 polymer ?
#
loop_
_entity_poly.entity_id
_entity_poly.type
_entity_poly.pdbx_seq_one_letter_code
_entity_poly.pdbx_strand_id
1 'polypeptide(L)'
;MIGLSFEMRSGESDRVVIDLNASGYRVLNGYFPESGNETDVSEAFDLMVIGASESDLETKIRAIELALDYAKDHQSGPDGVWILFTTNDGVLDDWQSRVSGGAVLHDNKLGMRWKETKAKIQVVVYRRPYWETVNPVTLTIDNGGGDPGETAVVYNHEDAGSGHDFYVEIGADQVTGSLATPAIIEFKNSVNDAELVDHLMVGHFAASSPHEPPASTLLILEGSGTADANCSGGEYDDLTWADAVENQIASWSLATGDLRQRYFRFVARFREVFAYTDLWLKVKLLSGSNILSETRWTLMNTTDILQMIGSLQIPPFRHGNYVDIGNLTVGLYEKRAAGAGTFNLDFLAMMPQDGWRKFGAFTGLAYNETLIDNPVEEKLVTHYSTSSYKVTHMLDEGEPIMLQPGVKNLLYFLHDLDDGTSPIARTASITIKCHPRRRSV
;
A
#
# COMPACT_ATOMS: atom_id res chain seq x y z
N MET A 1 32.44 15.38 3.52
CA MET A 1 31.96 16.49 4.38
C MET A 1 30.46 16.34 4.52
N ILE A 2 29.92 16.19 5.75
CA ILE A 2 28.52 15.72 5.95
C ILE A 2 27.60 16.64 5.15
N GLY A 3 26.76 16.06 4.30
CA GLY A 3 25.75 16.82 3.57
C GLY A 3 24.56 17.08 4.48
N LEU A 4 24.20 18.35 4.66
CA LEU A 4 22.98 18.74 5.37
C LEU A 4 22.32 19.88 4.60
N SER A 5 21.06 19.71 4.22
CA SER A 5 20.29 20.75 3.56
C SER A 5 18.81 20.70 3.95
N PHE A 6 18.13 21.81 3.74
CA PHE A 6 16.67 21.81 3.68
C PHE A 6 16.24 21.85 2.22
N GLU A 7 15.30 20.98 1.85
CA GLU A 7 14.62 21.01 0.57
C GLU A 7 13.15 21.35 0.82
N MET A 8 12.75 22.53 0.37
CA MET A 8 11.35 22.93 0.32
C MET A 8 10.77 22.50 -1.02
N ARG A 9 9.64 21.78 -0.98
CA ARG A 9 8.91 21.31 -2.16
C ARG A 9 7.52 21.96 -2.22
N SER A 10 7.19 22.45 -3.39
CA SER A 10 5.89 23.04 -3.73
C SER A 10 5.48 22.53 -5.12
N GLY A 11 4.56 21.58 -5.19
CA GLY A 11 4.22 20.87 -6.42
C GLY A 11 5.32 19.94 -6.93
N GLU A 12 5.19 19.48 -8.18
CA GLU A 12 6.08 18.43 -8.73
C GLU A 12 7.50 18.91 -9.09
N SER A 13 7.64 20.17 -9.50
CA SER A 13 8.90 20.70 -10.06
C SER A 13 9.62 21.74 -9.20
N ASP A 14 8.90 22.45 -8.33
CA ASP A 14 9.50 23.59 -7.63
C ASP A 14 10.17 23.11 -6.34
N ARG A 15 11.49 22.99 -6.43
CA ARG A 15 12.36 22.56 -5.34
C ARG A 15 13.34 23.67 -5.02
N VAL A 16 13.34 24.13 -3.78
CA VAL A 16 14.30 25.12 -3.27
C VAL A 16 15.17 24.44 -2.22
N VAL A 17 16.47 24.36 -2.51
CA VAL A 17 17.45 23.72 -1.62
C VAL A 17 18.29 24.79 -0.92
N ILE A 18 18.33 24.71 0.41
CA ILE A 18 19.21 25.49 1.28
C ILE A 18 20.31 24.55 1.78
N ASP A 19 21.49 24.59 1.15
CA ASP A 19 22.65 23.82 1.60
C ASP A 19 23.29 24.45 2.84
N LEU A 20 23.21 23.76 3.97
CA LEU A 20 23.66 24.26 5.27
C LEU A 20 25.17 24.14 5.49
N ASN A 21 25.91 23.64 4.50
CA ASN A 21 27.39 23.56 4.49
C ASN A 21 28.03 24.37 3.36
N ALA A 22 27.23 25.03 2.52
CA ALA A 22 27.71 25.85 1.41
C ALA A 22 27.09 27.25 1.43
N SER A 23 27.42 28.08 0.44
CA SER A 23 26.77 29.38 0.19
C SER A 23 26.75 30.35 1.40
N GLY A 24 27.75 30.25 2.29
CA GLY A 24 27.84 31.06 3.51
C GLY A 24 27.18 30.44 4.74
N TYR A 25 26.69 29.21 4.66
CA TYR A 25 26.30 28.41 5.81
C TYR A 25 27.42 27.45 6.21
N ARG A 26 27.52 27.17 7.50
CA ARG A 26 28.43 26.15 8.03
C ARG A 26 27.86 25.55 9.30
N VAL A 27 27.50 24.27 9.26
CA VAL A 27 27.12 23.50 10.45
C VAL A 27 28.31 23.43 11.41
N LEU A 28 28.07 23.80 12.67
CA LEU A 28 29.08 23.77 13.73
C LEU A 28 28.99 22.45 14.46
N ASN A 29 30.14 21.79 14.64
CA ASN A 29 30.28 20.47 15.29
C ASN A 29 29.62 19.29 14.57
N GLY A 30 29.02 19.51 13.39
CA GLY A 30 28.32 18.47 12.63
C GLY A 30 26.86 18.35 13.03
N TYR A 31 26.14 17.45 12.35
CA TYR A 31 24.77 17.09 12.66
C TYR A 31 24.71 15.59 12.90
N PHE A 32 24.09 15.21 14.02
CA PHE A 32 23.98 13.84 14.48
C PHE A 32 22.50 13.53 14.71
N PRO A 33 21.83 12.87 13.76
CA PRO A 33 20.43 12.52 13.87
C PRO A 33 20.09 11.78 15.17
N GLU A 34 19.09 12.26 15.89
CA GLU A 34 18.55 11.58 17.06
C GLU A 34 17.52 10.53 16.66
N SER A 35 17.42 9.44 17.42
CA SER A 35 16.34 8.46 17.25
C SER A 35 15.26 8.69 18.29
N GLY A 36 13.99 8.71 17.90
CA GLY A 36 12.86 8.78 18.82
C GLY A 36 11.76 7.76 18.53
N ASN A 37 10.87 7.61 19.51
CA ASN A 37 9.64 6.80 19.41
C ASN A 37 8.37 7.68 19.49
N GLU A 38 8.54 8.99 19.57
CA GLU A 38 7.46 9.97 19.64
C GLU A 38 6.92 10.28 18.23
N THR A 39 5.81 11.02 18.16
CA THR A 39 5.20 11.44 16.89
C THR A 39 6.12 12.30 16.04
N ASP A 40 6.98 13.10 16.68
CA ASP A 40 8.06 13.86 16.07
C ASP A 40 9.33 13.75 16.91
N VAL A 41 10.49 13.89 16.27
CA VAL A 41 11.80 14.01 16.91
C VAL A 41 12.20 15.47 16.87
N SER A 42 12.46 16.05 18.05
CA SER A 42 12.99 17.40 18.19
C SER A 42 14.50 17.34 18.17
N GLU A 43 15.12 18.09 17.26
CA GLU A 43 16.57 18.15 17.13
C GLU A 43 17.05 19.59 17.07
N ALA A 44 18.29 19.82 17.50
CA ALA A 44 18.92 21.11 17.41
C ALA A 44 20.37 21.01 16.93
N PHE A 45 20.78 21.92 16.06
CA PHE A 45 22.16 22.04 15.64
C PHE A 45 22.59 23.51 15.52
N ASP A 46 23.87 23.75 15.76
CA ASP A 46 24.46 25.08 15.68
C ASP A 46 24.86 25.38 14.23
N LEU A 47 24.53 26.56 13.73
CA LEU A 47 24.86 27.02 12.40
C LEU A 47 25.61 28.37 12.46
N MET A 48 26.72 28.47 11.73
CA MET A 48 27.34 29.75 11.42
C MET A 48 26.83 30.22 10.06
N VAL A 49 26.22 31.40 10.02
CA VAL A 49 25.78 32.08 8.81
C VAL A 49 26.72 33.24 8.54
N ILE A 50 27.19 33.34 7.30
CA ILE A 50 28.14 34.35 6.83
C ILE A 50 27.52 35.03 5.59
N GLY A 51 27.28 36.33 5.71
CA GLY A 51 26.79 37.17 4.63
C GLY A 51 27.92 37.94 3.95
N ALA A 52 27.76 38.25 2.67
CA ALA A 52 28.60 39.22 1.96
C ALA A 52 28.27 40.68 2.35
N SER A 53 27.09 40.91 2.92
CA SER A 53 26.60 42.16 3.49
C SER A 53 25.62 41.88 4.62
N GLU A 54 25.19 42.90 5.36
CA GLU A 54 24.14 42.73 6.39
C GLU A 54 22.81 42.27 5.77
N SER A 55 22.45 42.78 4.59
CA SER A 55 21.23 42.38 3.87
C SER A 55 21.29 40.94 3.34
N ASP A 56 22.48 40.48 2.92
CA ASP A 56 22.70 39.07 2.55
C ASP A 56 22.59 38.15 3.77
N LEU A 57 23.19 38.55 4.91
CA LEU A 57 23.07 37.80 6.17
C LEU A 57 21.62 37.64 6.61
N GLU A 58 20.85 38.73 6.58
CA GLU A 58 19.41 38.72 6.90
C GLU A 58 18.63 37.83 5.94
N THR A 59 18.89 37.93 4.63
CA THR A 59 18.22 37.13 3.62
C THR A 59 18.45 35.64 3.83
N LYS A 60 19.67 35.25 4.22
CA LYS A 60 20.03 33.85 4.52
C LYS A 60 19.32 33.31 5.76
N ILE A 61 19.33 34.06 6.86
CA ILE A 61 18.62 33.67 8.08
C ILE A 61 17.11 33.55 7.81
N ARG A 62 16.53 34.55 7.14
CA ARG A 62 15.12 34.55 6.75
C ARG A 62 14.75 33.37 5.86
N ALA A 63 15.64 32.92 4.97
CA ALA A 63 15.36 31.74 4.13
C ALA A 63 15.14 30.47 4.98
N ILE A 64 15.89 30.32 6.07
CA ILE A 64 15.70 29.21 7.02
C ILE A 64 14.38 29.39 7.78
N GLU A 65 14.11 30.59 8.30
CA GLU A 65 12.86 30.88 9.03
C GLU A 65 11.63 30.61 8.16
N LEU A 66 11.63 31.10 6.92
CA LEU A 66 10.54 30.86 5.96
C LEU A 66 10.35 29.39 5.63
N ALA A 67 11.43 28.61 5.51
CA ALA A 67 11.32 27.16 5.30
C ALA A 67 10.67 26.48 6.51
N LEU A 68 11.05 26.85 7.74
CA LEU A 68 10.47 26.26 8.95
C LEU A 68 9.01 26.69 9.18
N ASP A 69 8.65 27.93 8.84
CA ASP A 69 7.27 28.39 8.83
C ASP A 69 6.44 27.65 7.77
N TYR A 70 6.98 27.47 6.56
CA TYR A 70 6.33 26.68 5.50
C TYR A 70 6.10 25.23 5.93
N ALA A 71 7.08 24.61 6.60
CA ALA A 71 6.97 23.26 7.13
C ALA A 71 5.80 23.11 8.14
N LYS A 72 5.59 24.14 8.95
CA LYS A 72 4.51 24.18 9.96
C LYS A 72 3.13 24.14 9.34
N ASP A 73 2.96 24.81 8.20
CA ASP A 73 1.70 24.85 7.46
C ASP A 73 1.51 23.62 6.55
N HIS A 74 2.59 22.87 6.25
CA HIS A 74 2.60 21.73 5.32
C HIS A 74 3.19 20.46 5.95
N GLN A 75 2.59 19.97 7.03
CA GLN A 75 3.04 18.78 7.77
C GLN A 75 2.70 17.44 7.08
N SER A 76 1.73 17.47 6.16
CA SER A 76 1.26 16.35 5.32
C SER A 76 1.04 16.81 3.87
N GLY A 77 0.83 15.88 2.95
CA GLY A 77 0.68 16.19 1.52
C GLY A 77 1.99 16.24 0.72
N PRO A 78 1.89 16.52 -0.58
CA PRO A 78 3.05 16.58 -1.48
C PRO A 78 3.99 17.76 -1.21
N ASP A 79 3.44 18.85 -0.66
CA ASP A 79 4.16 20.07 -0.34
C ASP A 79 4.75 20.01 1.06
N GLY A 80 5.96 20.52 1.28
CA GLY A 80 6.56 20.53 2.62
C GLY A 80 8.04 20.88 2.63
N VAL A 81 8.68 20.66 3.77
CA VAL A 81 10.13 20.75 3.91
C VAL A 81 10.70 19.42 4.36
N TRP A 82 11.79 19.01 3.74
CA TRP A 82 12.57 17.86 4.12
C TRP A 82 13.96 18.31 4.57
N ILE A 83 14.45 17.70 5.65
CA ILE A 83 15.86 17.73 5.97
C ILE A 83 16.54 16.60 5.20
N LEU A 84 17.54 16.93 4.40
CA LEU A 84 18.34 15.97 3.64
C LEU A 84 19.66 15.76 4.36
N PHE A 85 20.05 14.50 4.50
CA PHE A 85 21.25 14.09 5.20
C PHE A 85 22.04 13.07 4.38
N THR A 86 23.32 13.36 4.15
CA THR A 86 24.24 12.47 3.44
C THR A 86 25.43 12.14 4.33
N THR A 87 25.68 10.85 4.54
CA THR A 87 26.88 10.38 5.21
C THR A 87 28.07 10.37 4.24
N ASN A 88 29.27 10.60 4.76
CA ASN A 88 30.41 11.07 3.97
C ASN A 88 31.10 10.09 3.04
N ASP A 89 30.62 8.85 2.98
CA ASP A 89 31.45 7.78 2.45
C ASP A 89 31.09 7.42 1.01
N GLY A 90 30.13 8.09 0.38
CA GLY A 90 29.73 7.79 -1.02
C GLY A 90 29.23 6.36 -1.23
N VAL A 91 28.95 5.66 -0.12
CA VAL A 91 28.58 4.23 -0.04
C VAL A 91 27.15 4.06 0.50
N LEU A 92 26.55 5.11 1.07
CA LEU A 92 25.21 5.08 1.65
C LEU A 92 24.31 6.08 0.91
N ASP A 93 23.05 5.69 0.74
CA ASP A 93 22.02 6.50 0.07
C ASP A 93 21.81 7.85 0.78
N ASP A 94 21.36 8.85 0.02
CA ASP A 94 20.87 10.10 0.59
C ASP A 94 19.58 9.86 1.38
N TRP A 95 19.54 10.35 2.61
CA TRP A 95 18.41 10.20 3.52
C TRP A 95 17.63 11.50 3.62
N GLN A 96 16.33 11.38 3.79
CA GLN A 96 15.45 12.50 4.05
C GLN A 96 14.55 12.21 5.25
N SER A 97 14.16 13.26 5.94
CA SER A 97 13.04 13.22 6.87
C SER A 97 12.21 14.47 6.69
N ARG A 98 10.89 14.33 6.69
CA ARG A 98 9.99 15.48 6.63
C ARG A 98 10.05 16.27 7.94
N VAL A 99 10.12 17.58 7.81
CA VAL A 99 10.10 18.56 8.90
C VAL A 99 8.65 19.02 9.10
N SER A 100 8.16 19.00 10.34
CA SER A 100 6.83 19.47 10.75
C SER A 100 6.86 20.90 11.32
N GLY A 101 8.05 21.45 11.55
CA GLY A 101 8.25 22.84 11.97
C GLY A 101 9.62 23.04 12.60
N GLY A 102 9.82 24.18 13.25
CA GLY A 102 11.07 24.47 13.94
C GLY A 102 11.15 25.92 14.42
N ALA A 103 12.35 26.32 14.82
CA ALA A 103 12.66 27.69 15.18
C ALA A 103 14.15 28.00 14.97
N VAL A 104 14.45 29.27 14.70
CA VAL A 104 15.82 29.80 14.75
C VAL A 104 16.01 30.54 16.07
N LEU A 105 17.02 30.15 16.83
CA LEU A 105 17.40 30.78 18.09
C LEU A 105 18.71 31.54 17.91
N HIS A 106 18.71 32.83 18.25
CA HIS A 106 19.88 33.69 18.12
C HIS A 106 20.78 33.62 19.36
N ASP A 107 22.10 33.65 19.14
CA ASP A 107 23.07 33.78 20.22
C ASP A 107 22.98 35.17 20.89
N ASN A 108 23.29 35.24 22.19
CA ASN A 108 23.31 36.47 22.98
C ASN A 108 24.36 37.51 22.51
N LYS A 109 25.27 37.12 21.62
CA LYS A 109 26.29 37.99 20.99
C LYS A 109 25.91 38.49 19.59
N LEU A 110 24.63 38.39 19.19
CA LEU A 110 24.15 38.76 17.86
C LEU A 110 24.63 40.15 17.41
N GLY A 111 24.49 41.18 18.26
CA GLY A 111 24.83 42.56 17.91
C GLY A 111 26.32 42.82 17.62
N MET A 112 27.23 41.98 18.13
CA MET A 112 28.66 42.08 17.83
C MET A 112 28.99 41.39 16.50
N ARG A 113 28.44 40.20 16.27
CA ARG A 113 28.75 39.41 15.06
C ARG A 113 28.05 39.95 13.81
N TRP A 114 26.88 40.58 13.97
CA TRP A 114 26.14 41.19 12.87
C TRP A 114 26.98 42.22 12.11
N LYS A 115 27.77 43.03 12.85
CA LYS A 115 28.70 44.02 12.27
C LYS A 115 29.84 43.39 11.47
N GLU A 116 30.14 42.12 11.70
CA GLU A 116 31.12 41.34 10.95
C GLU A 116 30.47 40.47 9.86
N THR A 117 29.19 40.75 9.54
CA THR A 117 28.35 39.98 8.62
C THR A 117 28.29 38.48 8.94
N LYS A 118 28.33 38.15 10.23
CA LYS A 118 28.26 36.77 10.74
C LYS A 118 27.17 36.63 11.79
N ALA A 119 26.55 35.45 11.86
CA ALA A 119 25.66 35.10 12.95
C ALA A 119 25.90 33.64 13.35
N LYS A 120 25.99 33.38 14.66
CA LYS A 120 25.81 32.03 15.18
C LYS A 120 24.35 31.91 15.59
N ILE A 121 23.67 30.95 15.02
CA ILE A 121 22.29 30.61 15.35
C ILE A 121 22.22 29.14 15.73
N GLN A 122 21.21 28.77 16.51
CA GLN A 122 20.83 27.40 16.72
C GLN A 122 19.53 27.17 15.94
N VAL A 123 19.51 26.16 15.09
CA VAL A 123 18.31 25.75 14.35
C VAL A 123 17.71 24.58 15.10
N VAL A 124 16.45 24.70 15.50
CA VAL A 124 15.65 23.63 16.10
C VAL A 124 14.67 23.15 15.05
N VAL A 125 14.58 21.85 14.83
CA VAL A 125 13.63 21.22 13.91
C VAL A 125 12.80 20.17 14.62
N TYR A 126 11.53 20.07 14.25
CA TYR A 126 10.67 18.94 14.55
C TYR A 126 10.52 18.14 13.26
N ARG A 127 10.86 16.86 13.28
CA ARG A 127 10.79 16.00 12.09
C ARG A 127 10.12 14.68 12.40
N ARG A 128 9.68 13.99 11.37
CA ARG A 128 9.14 12.63 11.51
C ARG A 128 10.18 11.71 12.18
N PRO A 129 9.73 10.71 12.95
CA PRO A 129 10.60 9.85 13.77
C PRO A 129 11.27 8.74 12.95
N TYR A 130 11.54 9.02 11.68
CA TYR A 130 12.18 8.10 10.75
C TYR A 130 12.90 8.87 9.65
N TRP A 131 13.92 8.23 9.10
CA TRP A 131 14.59 8.61 7.88
C TRP A 131 14.15 7.67 6.76
N GLU A 132 14.01 8.19 5.56
CA GLU A 132 13.72 7.40 4.37
C GLU A 132 14.65 7.80 3.22
N THR A 133 14.84 6.93 2.22
CA THR A 133 15.67 7.26 1.06
C THR A 133 15.07 8.44 0.30
N VAL A 134 15.90 9.29 -0.31
CA VAL A 134 15.41 10.42 -1.13
C VAL A 134 14.62 9.93 -2.34
N ASN A 135 15.18 8.96 -3.07
CA ASN A 135 14.53 8.34 -4.21
C ASN A 135 13.89 7.00 -3.80
N PRO A 136 12.72 6.65 -4.37
CA PRO A 136 12.14 5.34 -4.14
C PRO A 136 13.01 4.26 -4.80
N VAL A 137 13.11 3.11 -4.14
CA VAL A 137 13.76 1.91 -4.65
C VAL A 137 12.69 1.01 -5.27
N THR A 138 12.90 0.60 -6.53
CA THR A 138 12.08 -0.43 -7.17
C THR A 138 12.46 -1.79 -6.59
N LEU A 139 11.46 -2.55 -6.15
CA LEU A 139 11.67 -3.84 -5.52
C LEU A 139 11.72 -4.95 -6.56
N THR A 140 12.52 -5.98 -6.30
CA THR A 140 12.43 -7.24 -7.05
C THR A 140 11.22 -8.01 -6.52
N ILE A 141 10.34 -8.41 -7.42
CA ILE A 141 9.10 -9.14 -7.14
C ILE A 141 9.02 -10.43 -7.97
N ASP A 142 8.31 -11.40 -7.44
CA ASP A 142 8.05 -12.70 -8.06
C ASP A 142 6.55 -12.98 -8.09
N ASN A 143 6.08 -13.76 -9.04
CA ASN A 143 4.72 -14.27 -9.12
C ASN A 143 4.68 -15.80 -9.28
N GLY A 144 5.79 -16.51 -9.01
CA GLY A 144 5.86 -17.97 -9.18
C GLY A 144 6.01 -18.44 -10.64
N GLY A 145 6.00 -17.52 -11.60
CA GLY A 145 5.97 -17.82 -13.04
C GLY A 145 7.30 -17.76 -13.78
N GLY A 146 8.36 -17.25 -13.16
CA GLY A 146 9.64 -17.00 -13.80
C GLY A 146 10.73 -16.51 -12.84
N ASP A 147 11.79 -15.92 -13.38
CA ASP A 147 12.82 -15.30 -12.55
C ASP A 147 12.30 -13.98 -11.95
N PRO A 148 12.53 -13.72 -10.65
CA PRO A 148 12.13 -12.47 -10.02
C PRO A 148 12.72 -11.24 -10.74
N GLY A 149 11.95 -10.15 -10.82
CA GLY A 149 12.35 -8.93 -11.53
C GLY A 149 11.67 -7.67 -11.00
N GLU A 150 11.91 -6.52 -11.61
CA GLU A 150 11.30 -5.23 -11.20
C GLU A 150 9.80 -5.12 -11.55
N THR A 151 9.29 -6.08 -12.32
CA THR A 151 7.92 -6.13 -12.80
C THR A 151 7.45 -7.58 -12.85
N ALA A 152 6.20 -7.84 -12.46
CA ALA A 152 5.55 -9.14 -12.58
C ALA A 152 4.16 -9.00 -13.21
N VAL A 153 3.67 -10.09 -13.81
CA VAL A 153 2.33 -10.15 -14.39
C VAL A 153 1.39 -10.78 -13.37
N VAL A 154 0.21 -10.21 -13.18
CA VAL A 154 -0.85 -10.82 -12.36
C VAL A 154 -2.07 -11.13 -13.20
N TYR A 155 -2.73 -12.23 -12.88
CA TYR A 155 -3.98 -12.66 -13.48
C TYR A 155 -5.16 -12.47 -12.51
N ASN A 156 -6.38 -12.51 -13.03
CA ASN A 156 -7.62 -12.49 -12.23
C ASN A 156 -8.04 -13.89 -11.74
N HIS A 157 -7.09 -14.82 -11.61
CA HIS A 157 -7.34 -16.20 -11.17
C HIS A 157 -6.07 -16.80 -10.56
N GLU A 158 -6.20 -18.01 -10.02
CA GLU A 158 -5.11 -18.84 -9.53
C GLU A 158 -5.20 -20.22 -10.18
N ASP A 159 -4.27 -20.57 -11.07
CA ASP A 159 -4.23 -21.89 -11.70
C ASP A 159 -2.89 -22.59 -11.44
N ALA A 160 -2.86 -23.92 -11.58
CA ALA A 160 -1.63 -24.71 -11.43
C ALA A 160 -0.53 -24.43 -12.49
N GLY A 161 -0.80 -23.54 -13.45
CA GLY A 161 0.16 -23.12 -14.46
C GLY A 161 1.16 -22.11 -13.90
N SER A 162 2.42 -22.22 -14.31
CA SER A 162 3.49 -21.28 -13.93
C SER A 162 3.10 -19.83 -14.29
N GLY A 163 2.98 -18.95 -13.29
CA GLY A 163 2.73 -17.52 -13.48
C GLY A 163 1.27 -17.16 -13.70
N HIS A 164 0.36 -18.11 -13.48
CA HIS A 164 -1.09 -17.90 -13.48
C HIS A 164 -1.58 -17.57 -12.07
N ASP A 165 -0.96 -16.53 -11.51
CA ASP A 165 -1.08 -16.18 -10.12
C ASP A 165 -1.68 -14.77 -10.00
N PHE A 166 -2.54 -14.57 -9.00
CA PHE A 166 -3.17 -13.28 -8.71
C PHE A 166 -2.38 -12.46 -7.66
N TYR A 167 -1.11 -12.81 -7.42
CA TYR A 167 -0.28 -12.16 -6.42
C TYR A 167 1.12 -11.83 -6.92
N VAL A 168 1.80 -10.97 -6.16
CA VAL A 168 3.26 -10.81 -6.24
C VAL A 168 3.87 -10.97 -4.85
N GLU A 169 4.99 -11.66 -4.77
CA GLU A 169 5.83 -11.81 -3.58
C GLU A 169 7.01 -10.84 -3.65
N ILE A 170 7.25 -10.15 -2.54
CA ILE A 170 8.44 -9.36 -2.26
C ILE A 170 9.26 -10.15 -1.24
N GLY A 171 10.49 -10.51 -1.61
CA GLY A 171 11.42 -11.23 -0.74
C GLY A 171 11.75 -10.47 0.55
N ALA A 172 12.03 -11.21 1.62
CA ALA A 172 12.29 -10.65 2.96
C ALA A 172 13.51 -9.71 3.02
N ASP A 173 14.43 -9.84 2.07
CA ASP A 173 15.64 -9.02 1.92
C ASP A 173 15.43 -7.76 1.07
N GLN A 174 14.32 -7.67 0.32
CA GLN A 174 14.03 -6.55 -0.59
C GLN A 174 13.61 -5.29 0.15
N VAL A 175 12.74 -5.43 1.16
CA VAL A 175 12.31 -4.29 1.99
C VAL A 175 13.36 -4.06 3.08
N THR A 176 14.36 -3.24 2.75
CA THR A 176 15.42 -2.87 3.70
C THR A 176 14.94 -1.84 4.73
N GLY A 177 15.73 -1.67 5.80
CA GLY A 177 15.42 -0.73 6.88
C GLY A 177 14.93 -1.41 8.14
N SER A 178 14.33 -0.64 9.05
CA SER A 178 13.88 -1.10 10.37
C SER A 178 12.45 -0.68 10.73
N LEU A 179 11.78 0.03 9.82
CA LEU A 179 10.40 0.48 9.98
C LEU A 179 9.57 0.14 8.75
N ALA A 180 8.27 -0.06 8.97
CA ALA A 180 7.33 -0.24 7.89
C ALA A 180 7.28 1.00 6.97
N THR A 181 7.16 0.77 5.67
CA THR A 181 7.14 1.82 4.64
C THR A 181 5.96 1.63 3.70
N PRO A 182 5.26 2.70 3.28
CA PRO A 182 4.18 2.58 2.32
C PRO A 182 4.71 2.06 0.98
N ALA A 183 3.99 1.12 0.38
CA ALA A 183 4.19 0.70 -0.99
C ALA A 183 3.74 1.82 -1.94
N ILE A 184 4.54 2.06 -2.97
CA ILE A 184 4.14 2.78 -4.16
C ILE A 184 3.78 1.70 -5.18
N ILE A 185 2.51 1.64 -5.57
CA ILE A 185 1.97 0.58 -6.42
C ILE A 185 1.71 1.16 -7.80
N GLU A 186 2.34 0.56 -8.81
CA GLU A 186 2.08 0.86 -10.22
C GLU A 186 1.38 -0.35 -10.84
N PHE A 187 0.10 -0.18 -11.16
CA PHE A 187 -0.74 -1.17 -11.83
C PHE A 187 -0.93 -0.76 -13.28
N LYS A 188 -0.32 -1.49 -14.21
CA LYS A 188 -0.44 -1.22 -15.65
C LYS A 188 -1.37 -2.21 -16.32
N ASN A 189 -2.42 -1.71 -16.97
CA ASN A 189 -3.28 -2.55 -17.80
C ASN A 189 -2.52 -2.98 -19.07
N SER A 190 -2.29 -4.29 -19.21
CA SER A 190 -1.55 -4.88 -20.33
C SER A 190 -2.44 -5.41 -21.46
N VAL A 191 -3.77 -5.38 -21.30
CA VAL A 191 -4.70 -5.95 -22.27
C VAL A 191 -5.28 -4.86 -23.16
N ASN A 192 -5.18 -5.06 -24.48
CA ASN A 192 -5.72 -4.15 -25.48
C ASN A 192 -7.18 -4.50 -25.78
N ASP A 193 -8.08 -3.96 -24.95
CA ASP A 193 -9.52 -4.17 -25.05
C ASP A 193 -10.30 -2.85 -24.98
N ALA A 194 -11.58 -2.89 -25.36
CA ALA A 194 -12.48 -1.74 -25.27
C ALA A 194 -12.87 -1.45 -23.82
N GLU A 195 -13.06 -2.49 -23.02
CA GLU A 195 -13.43 -2.43 -21.63
C GLU A 195 -12.24 -2.01 -20.76
N LEU A 196 -12.51 -1.07 -19.87
CA LEU A 196 -11.52 -0.41 -19.02
C LEU A 196 -11.52 -1.05 -17.63
N VAL A 197 -10.38 -1.07 -16.94
CA VAL A 197 -10.36 -1.52 -15.54
C VAL A 197 -11.11 -0.50 -14.69
N ASP A 198 -12.11 -0.94 -13.93
CA ASP A 198 -12.95 -0.07 -13.11
C ASP A 198 -12.58 -0.17 -11.63
N HIS A 199 -12.82 -1.31 -10.99
CA HIS A 199 -12.36 -1.55 -9.62
C HIS A 199 -11.09 -2.37 -9.58
N LEU A 200 -10.19 -1.95 -8.69
CA LEU A 200 -8.99 -2.69 -8.33
C LEU A 200 -8.99 -2.95 -6.83
N MET A 201 -8.81 -4.21 -6.44
CA MET A 201 -8.70 -4.64 -5.05
C MET A 201 -7.28 -5.14 -4.80
N VAL A 202 -6.65 -4.65 -3.73
CA VAL A 202 -5.30 -5.05 -3.31
C VAL A 202 -5.31 -5.49 -1.85
N GLY A 203 -5.04 -6.77 -1.62
CA GLY A 203 -4.84 -7.36 -0.30
C GLY A 203 -3.36 -7.52 0.01
N HIS A 204 -2.97 -7.43 1.27
CA HIS A 204 -1.57 -7.58 1.70
C HIS A 204 -1.44 -8.55 2.87
N PHE A 205 -0.43 -9.42 2.77
CA PHE A 205 0.00 -10.34 3.81
C PHE A 205 1.48 -10.11 4.12
N ALA A 206 1.82 -9.84 5.38
CA ALA A 206 3.20 -9.74 5.85
C ALA A 206 3.60 -10.99 6.63
N ALA A 207 4.46 -11.82 6.06
CA ALA A 207 4.84 -13.12 6.62
C ALA A 207 5.89 -13.00 7.73
N SER A 208 5.45 -13.07 9.00
CA SER A 208 6.38 -13.01 10.13
C SER A 208 7.06 -14.36 10.40
N SER A 209 8.40 -14.36 10.33
CA SER A 209 9.24 -15.49 10.76
C SER A 209 8.90 -15.94 12.19
N PRO A 210 8.87 -17.26 12.50
CA PRO A 210 9.38 -18.39 11.71
C PRO A 210 8.37 -18.98 10.71
N HIS A 211 7.44 -18.20 10.21
CA HIS A 211 6.29 -18.74 9.52
C HIS A 211 6.09 -18.20 8.12
N GLU A 212 5.72 -19.11 7.22
CA GLU A 212 5.49 -18.84 5.81
C GLU A 212 4.05 -18.37 5.56
N PRO A 213 3.82 -17.62 4.47
CA PRO A 213 2.47 -17.32 4.02
C PRO A 213 1.72 -18.61 3.63
N PRO A 214 0.38 -18.62 3.70
CA PRO A 214 -0.40 -19.70 3.10
C PRO A 214 -0.12 -19.75 1.59
N ALA A 215 -0.12 -20.95 1.01
CA ALA A 215 -0.09 -21.08 -0.44
C ALA A 215 -1.28 -20.32 -1.05
N SER A 216 -1.06 -19.61 -2.16
CA SER A 216 -2.07 -18.83 -2.89
C SER A 216 -3.30 -19.66 -3.27
N THR A 217 -3.08 -20.92 -3.67
CA THR A 217 -4.14 -21.91 -3.92
C THR A 217 -5.05 -22.21 -2.71
N LEU A 218 -4.61 -21.94 -1.48
CA LEU A 218 -5.47 -22.06 -0.28
C LEU A 218 -6.31 -20.81 -0.02
N LEU A 219 -6.05 -19.72 -0.74
CA LEU A 219 -6.80 -18.47 -0.65
C LEU A 219 -7.85 -18.35 -1.74
N ILE A 220 -7.87 -19.24 -2.74
CA ILE A 220 -8.94 -19.35 -3.72
C ILE A 220 -9.77 -20.59 -3.39
N LEU A 221 -11.03 -20.37 -3.03
CA LEU A 221 -11.99 -21.44 -2.75
C LEU A 221 -12.80 -21.69 -4.01
N GLU A 222 -12.32 -22.62 -4.83
CA GLU A 222 -12.88 -22.92 -6.15
C GLU A 222 -14.29 -23.52 -6.09
N GLY A 223 -15.12 -23.14 -7.06
CA GLY A 223 -16.34 -23.83 -7.43
C GLY A 223 -16.00 -25.00 -8.36
N SER A 224 -16.60 -26.16 -8.11
CA SER A 224 -16.32 -27.38 -8.87
C SER A 224 -17.60 -28.03 -9.37
N GLY A 225 -17.64 -28.50 -10.62
CA GLY A 225 -18.79 -29.26 -11.12
C GLY A 225 -18.98 -29.20 -12.62
N THR A 226 -18.91 -28.01 -13.22
CA THR A 226 -19.14 -27.79 -14.65
C THR A 226 -17.91 -27.16 -15.30
N ALA A 227 -17.34 -27.85 -16.30
CA ALA A 227 -16.12 -27.40 -16.97
C ALA A 227 -16.35 -26.12 -17.80
N ASP A 228 -15.52 -25.10 -17.58
CA ASP A 228 -15.48 -23.86 -18.36
C ASP A 228 -14.07 -23.24 -18.34
N ALA A 229 -13.48 -23.08 -19.53
CA ALA A 229 -12.13 -22.51 -19.67
C ALA A 229 -12.03 -21.01 -19.33
N ASN A 230 -13.14 -20.34 -19.03
CA ASN A 230 -13.18 -18.94 -18.57
C ASN A 230 -13.36 -18.81 -17.06
N CYS A 231 -13.22 -19.92 -16.31
CA CYS A 231 -13.24 -19.98 -14.85
C CYS A 231 -11.90 -20.44 -14.30
N SER A 232 -11.57 -19.98 -13.10
CA SER A 232 -10.41 -20.45 -12.33
C SER A 232 -10.51 -21.96 -12.11
N GLY A 233 -9.40 -22.67 -12.18
CA GLY A 233 -9.38 -24.13 -12.14
C GLY A 233 -10.02 -24.82 -13.36
N GLY A 234 -10.58 -24.07 -14.32
CA GLY A 234 -11.26 -24.59 -15.49
C GLY A 234 -12.69 -25.12 -15.24
N GLU A 235 -13.30 -24.79 -14.11
CA GLU A 235 -14.65 -25.21 -13.74
C GLU A 235 -15.39 -24.18 -12.88
N TYR A 236 -16.71 -24.31 -12.77
CA TYR A 236 -17.55 -23.56 -11.82
C TYR A 236 -18.54 -24.50 -11.13
N ASP A 237 -19.14 -24.04 -10.03
CA ASP A 237 -20.21 -24.75 -9.31
C ASP A 237 -21.60 -24.16 -9.61
N ASP A 238 -22.58 -25.03 -9.84
CA ASP A 238 -24.00 -24.71 -10.05
C ASP A 238 -24.72 -24.68 -8.69
N LEU A 239 -24.61 -23.57 -7.97
CA LEU A 239 -25.17 -23.43 -6.62
C LEU A 239 -26.66 -23.14 -6.65
N THR A 240 -27.47 -24.12 -6.23
CA THR A 240 -28.94 -24.06 -6.23
C THR A 240 -29.52 -24.11 -4.82
N TRP A 241 -30.65 -23.43 -4.61
CA TRP A 241 -31.44 -23.50 -3.37
C TRP A 241 -32.94 -23.49 -3.66
N ALA A 242 -33.74 -24.02 -2.73
CA ALA A 242 -35.13 -24.38 -3.01
C ALA A 242 -36.20 -23.46 -2.38
N ASP A 243 -35.84 -22.65 -1.39
CA ASP A 243 -36.80 -21.87 -0.62
C ASP A 243 -36.29 -20.46 -0.27
N ALA A 244 -37.05 -19.72 0.55
CA ALA A 244 -36.72 -18.37 0.98
C ALA A 244 -36.00 -18.34 2.34
N VAL A 245 -35.64 -19.52 2.85
CA VAL A 245 -34.90 -19.66 4.12
C VAL A 245 -33.42 -19.50 3.82
N GLU A 246 -32.65 -19.24 4.86
CA GLU A 246 -31.19 -19.24 4.76
C GLU A 246 -30.68 -20.67 4.48
N ASN A 247 -29.92 -20.83 3.40
CA ASN A 247 -29.32 -22.10 3.01
C ASN A 247 -27.79 -22.00 2.97
N GLN A 248 -27.10 -23.03 3.46
CA GLN A 248 -25.68 -23.22 3.15
C GLN A 248 -25.59 -23.83 1.75
N ILE A 249 -24.95 -23.12 0.84
CA ILE A 249 -24.89 -23.50 -0.58
C ILE A 249 -23.51 -24.04 -0.98
N ALA A 250 -22.44 -23.65 -0.30
CA ALA A 250 -21.10 -24.20 -0.54
C ALA A 250 -20.27 -24.28 0.76
N SER A 251 -19.20 -25.08 0.73
CA SER A 251 -18.39 -25.36 1.91
C SER A 251 -16.97 -25.80 1.56
N TRP A 252 -15.95 -25.16 2.14
CA TRP A 252 -14.54 -25.49 1.91
C TRP A 252 -13.78 -25.68 3.21
N SER A 253 -12.97 -26.73 3.29
CA SER A 253 -12.10 -26.97 4.44
C SER A 253 -10.89 -26.05 4.38
N LEU A 254 -10.53 -25.46 5.52
CA LEU A 254 -9.36 -24.58 5.63
C LEU A 254 -8.17 -25.31 6.25
N ALA A 255 -6.99 -25.09 5.68
CA ALA A 255 -5.72 -25.38 6.34
C ALA A 255 -5.37 -24.23 7.30
N THR A 256 -5.77 -24.35 8.56
CA THR A 256 -5.77 -23.23 9.52
C THR A 256 -4.42 -22.86 10.09
N GLY A 257 -3.40 -23.70 9.92
CA GLY A 257 -2.05 -23.46 10.44
C GLY A 257 -1.43 -22.14 9.99
N ASP A 258 -1.83 -21.67 8.79
CA ASP A 258 -1.19 -20.54 8.12
C ASP A 258 -2.04 -19.24 8.14
N LEU A 259 -3.30 -19.31 8.58
CA LEU A 259 -4.25 -18.17 8.55
C LEU A 259 -4.16 -17.23 9.78
N ARG A 260 -3.62 -17.71 10.91
CA ARG A 260 -2.95 -16.91 11.97
C ARG A 260 -3.71 -15.72 12.58
N GLN A 261 -5.02 -15.85 12.78
CA GLN A 261 -5.87 -14.80 13.38
C GLN A 261 -5.83 -13.51 12.56
N ARG A 262 -5.66 -13.62 11.24
CA ARG A 262 -5.68 -12.47 10.33
C ARG A 262 -7.07 -12.24 9.79
N TYR A 263 -7.32 -11.01 9.38
CA TYR A 263 -8.55 -10.67 8.67
C TYR A 263 -8.38 -10.99 7.19
N PHE A 264 -9.40 -11.63 6.63
CA PHE A 264 -9.52 -11.90 5.21
C PHE A 264 -10.83 -11.29 4.71
N ARG A 265 -10.74 -10.58 3.59
CA ARG A 265 -11.88 -10.08 2.82
C ARG A 265 -12.28 -11.15 1.81
N PHE A 266 -13.53 -11.55 1.85
CA PHE A 266 -14.11 -12.52 0.93
C PHE A 266 -14.66 -11.81 -0.30
N VAL A 267 -14.14 -12.20 -1.47
CA VAL A 267 -14.53 -11.68 -2.78
C VAL A 267 -14.99 -12.86 -3.63
N ALA A 268 -16.26 -12.87 -4.04
CA ALA A 268 -16.79 -13.89 -4.92
C ALA A 268 -16.63 -13.44 -6.37
N ARG A 269 -16.17 -14.35 -7.22
CA ARG A 269 -16.29 -14.21 -8.67
C ARG A 269 -17.36 -15.19 -9.14
N PHE A 270 -18.38 -14.68 -9.82
CA PHE A 270 -19.39 -15.50 -10.47
C PHE A 270 -18.91 -15.90 -11.88
N ARG A 271 -19.55 -16.89 -12.50
CA ARG A 271 -19.31 -17.19 -13.92
C ARG A 271 -19.90 -16.11 -14.82
N GLU A 272 -21.04 -15.59 -14.40
CA GLU A 272 -21.92 -14.69 -15.13
C GLU A 272 -22.80 -13.91 -14.15
N VAL A 273 -23.37 -12.80 -14.60
CA VAL A 273 -24.30 -12.01 -13.80
C VAL A 273 -25.62 -12.75 -13.59
N PHE A 274 -26.22 -12.60 -12.42
CA PHE A 274 -27.57 -13.11 -12.13
C PHE A 274 -28.61 -11.98 -12.17
N ALA A 275 -29.85 -12.34 -12.47
CA ALA A 275 -30.97 -11.39 -12.59
C ALA A 275 -31.65 -11.04 -11.25
N TYR A 276 -31.12 -11.50 -10.11
CA TYR A 276 -31.74 -11.32 -8.80
C TYR A 276 -31.34 -10.00 -8.15
N THR A 277 -32.33 -9.12 -7.92
CA THR A 277 -32.12 -7.86 -7.20
C THR A 277 -32.26 -8.00 -5.68
N ASP A 278 -32.48 -9.22 -5.19
CA ASP A 278 -32.75 -9.55 -3.79
C ASP A 278 -31.89 -10.71 -3.27
N LEU A 279 -30.77 -11.02 -3.93
CA LEU A 279 -29.82 -12.04 -3.47
C LEU A 279 -28.89 -11.47 -2.40
N TRP A 280 -28.96 -12.02 -1.18
CA TRP A 280 -28.04 -11.70 -0.11
C TRP A 280 -27.08 -12.86 0.11
N LEU A 281 -25.78 -12.57 0.19
CA LEU A 281 -24.75 -13.54 0.53
C LEU A 281 -24.11 -13.22 1.88
N LYS A 282 -23.63 -14.28 2.54
CA LYS A 282 -22.88 -14.21 3.79
C LYS A 282 -21.87 -15.36 3.84
N VAL A 283 -20.71 -15.09 4.44
CA VAL A 283 -19.72 -16.12 4.75
C VAL A 283 -19.76 -16.44 6.23
N LYS A 284 -19.70 -17.73 6.57
CA LYS A 284 -19.59 -18.22 7.94
C LYS A 284 -18.35 -19.08 8.12
N LEU A 285 -17.67 -18.90 9.24
CA LEU A 285 -16.59 -19.76 9.69
C LEU A 285 -17.15 -20.79 10.67
N LEU A 286 -16.96 -22.06 10.34
CA LEU A 286 -17.58 -23.20 11.02
C LEU A 286 -16.51 -24.10 11.67
N SER A 287 -16.88 -24.73 12.78
CA SER A 287 -16.20 -25.92 13.33
C SER A 287 -17.24 -27.02 13.52
N GLY A 288 -17.26 -27.96 12.58
CA GLY A 288 -18.40 -28.87 12.42
C GLY A 288 -19.68 -28.07 12.12
N SER A 289 -20.72 -28.26 12.92
CA SER A 289 -21.99 -27.50 12.80
C SER A 289 -22.03 -26.20 13.60
N ASN A 290 -20.98 -25.88 14.36
CA ASN A 290 -20.95 -24.66 15.18
C ASN A 290 -20.45 -23.48 14.36
N ILE A 291 -21.20 -22.39 14.37
CA ILE A 291 -20.78 -21.11 13.79
C ILE A 291 -19.85 -20.42 14.78
N LEU A 292 -18.61 -20.19 14.37
CA LEU A 292 -17.60 -19.48 15.18
C LEU A 292 -17.62 -17.98 14.90
N SER A 293 -17.85 -17.58 13.65
CA SER A 293 -17.92 -16.19 13.21
C SER A 293 -18.66 -16.09 11.88
N GLU A 294 -19.19 -14.92 11.55
CA GLU A 294 -19.92 -14.70 10.30
C GLU A 294 -19.87 -13.23 9.84
N THR A 295 -19.98 -13.02 8.52
CA THR A 295 -20.04 -11.67 7.96
C THR A 295 -21.43 -11.09 8.17
N ARG A 296 -21.62 -9.80 7.84
CA ARG A 296 -22.97 -9.28 7.63
C ARG A 296 -23.55 -9.87 6.34
N TRP A 297 -24.88 -9.84 6.25
CA TRP A 297 -25.56 -10.07 4.98
C TRP A 297 -25.23 -8.92 4.03
N THR A 298 -24.78 -9.26 2.83
CA THR A 298 -24.45 -8.29 1.79
C THR A 298 -25.34 -8.54 0.59
N LEU A 299 -26.02 -7.49 0.14
CA LEU A 299 -26.84 -7.54 -1.07
C LEU A 299 -25.91 -7.54 -2.27
N MET A 300 -26.06 -8.52 -3.16
CA MET A 300 -25.27 -8.59 -4.37
C MET A 300 -25.85 -7.71 -5.48
N ASN A 301 -24.98 -7.10 -6.28
CA ASN A 301 -25.32 -6.37 -7.48
C ASN A 301 -25.65 -7.34 -8.63
N THR A 302 -26.57 -6.94 -9.53
CA THR A 302 -26.93 -7.68 -10.73
C THR A 302 -26.05 -7.35 -11.94
N THR A 303 -25.16 -6.36 -11.85
CA THR A 303 -24.30 -5.94 -12.97
C THR A 303 -22.89 -6.52 -12.89
N ASP A 304 -22.43 -6.88 -11.69
CA ASP A 304 -21.01 -7.15 -11.45
C ASP A 304 -20.77 -8.65 -11.23
N ILE A 305 -19.72 -9.18 -11.81
CA ILE A 305 -19.33 -10.58 -11.65
C ILE A 305 -18.39 -10.76 -10.45
N LEU A 306 -17.57 -9.75 -10.11
CA LEU A 306 -16.65 -9.79 -8.98
C LEU A 306 -17.20 -8.93 -7.83
N GLN A 307 -17.54 -9.54 -6.70
CA GLN A 307 -18.25 -8.84 -5.62
C GLN A 307 -17.72 -9.19 -4.23
N MET A 308 -17.60 -8.18 -3.37
CA MET A 308 -17.19 -8.36 -1.97
C MET A 308 -18.38 -8.80 -1.10
N ILE A 309 -18.18 -9.85 -0.30
CA ILE A 309 -19.20 -10.32 0.67
C ILE A 309 -18.96 -9.73 2.07
N GLY A 310 -17.69 -9.65 2.51
CA GLY A 310 -17.34 -9.10 3.82
C GLY A 310 -16.01 -9.60 4.34
N SER A 311 -15.67 -9.28 5.59
CA SER A 311 -14.41 -9.68 6.23
C SER A 311 -14.63 -10.59 7.43
N LEU A 312 -13.74 -11.57 7.63
CA LEU A 312 -13.64 -12.34 8.88
C LEU A 312 -12.20 -12.45 9.37
N GLN A 313 -12.05 -12.47 10.69
CA GLN A 313 -10.81 -12.91 11.31
C GLN A 313 -10.78 -14.44 11.37
N ILE A 314 -9.69 -15.06 10.93
CA ILE A 314 -9.55 -16.52 10.90
C ILE A 314 -8.25 -16.95 11.60
N PRO A 315 -8.35 -17.71 12.71
CA PRO A 315 -9.54 -17.97 13.53
C PRO A 315 -10.07 -16.69 14.23
N PRO A 316 -11.32 -16.69 14.73
CA PRO A 316 -12.03 -15.46 15.14
C PRO A 316 -11.75 -15.01 16.58
N PHE A 317 -10.80 -15.64 17.25
CA PHE A 317 -10.45 -15.34 18.64
C PHE A 317 -8.94 -15.28 18.82
N ARG A 318 -8.52 -14.39 19.72
CA ARG A 318 -7.12 -14.26 20.11
C ARG A 318 -6.77 -15.31 21.15
N HIS A 319 -6.10 -16.38 20.73
CA HIS A 319 -5.41 -17.24 21.67
C HIS A 319 -4.01 -16.67 21.95
N GLY A 320 -3.67 -16.48 23.22
CA GLY A 320 -2.35 -15.99 23.64
C GLY A 320 -1.19 -16.93 23.27
N ASN A 321 -1.49 -18.14 22.81
CA ASN A 321 -0.58 -19.09 22.16
C ASN A 321 -1.22 -19.58 20.86
N TYR A 322 -0.42 -19.87 19.83
CA TYR A 322 -0.91 -20.50 18.61
C TYR A 322 -1.26 -21.96 18.90
N VAL A 323 -2.56 -22.27 18.93
CA VAL A 323 -3.09 -23.62 19.08
C VAL A 323 -3.77 -23.98 17.76
N ASP A 324 -3.49 -25.17 17.23
CA ASP A 324 -4.22 -25.71 16.10
C ASP A 324 -5.68 -25.94 16.52
N ILE A 325 -6.61 -25.31 15.82
CA ILE A 325 -8.05 -25.35 16.12
C ILE A 325 -8.71 -26.53 15.40
N GLY A 326 -7.93 -27.31 14.65
CA GLY A 326 -8.41 -28.42 13.84
C GLY A 326 -9.16 -27.92 12.60
N ASN A 327 -10.00 -28.78 12.05
CA ASN A 327 -10.64 -28.54 10.76
C ASN A 327 -11.70 -27.42 10.88
N LEU A 328 -11.32 -26.21 10.47
CA LEU A 328 -12.27 -25.13 10.20
C LEU A 328 -12.78 -25.23 8.77
N THR A 329 -13.98 -24.71 8.58
CA THR A 329 -14.64 -24.71 7.27
C THR A 329 -15.22 -23.33 6.99
N VAL A 330 -15.04 -22.84 5.77
CA VAL A 330 -15.75 -21.66 5.26
C VAL A 330 -17.01 -22.15 4.59
N GLY A 331 -18.17 -21.68 5.05
CA GLY A 331 -19.46 -21.92 4.41
C GLY A 331 -19.97 -20.65 3.74
N LEU A 332 -20.44 -20.77 2.50
CA LEU A 332 -21.17 -19.72 1.81
C LEU A 332 -22.68 -19.94 2.01
N TYR A 333 -23.36 -18.89 2.44
CA TYR A 333 -24.79 -18.90 2.73
C TYR A 333 -25.51 -17.89 1.86
N GLU A 334 -26.69 -18.25 1.40
CA GLU A 334 -27.60 -17.36 0.68
C GLU A 334 -28.86 -17.05 1.50
N LYS A 335 -29.48 -15.92 1.16
CA LYS A 335 -30.86 -15.65 1.48
C LYS A 335 -31.51 -14.84 0.36
N ARG A 336 -32.65 -15.32 -0.14
CA ARG A 336 -33.47 -14.61 -1.12
C ARG A 336 -34.94 -14.52 -0.71
N ALA A 337 -35.53 -13.33 -0.79
CA ALA A 337 -36.91 -13.11 -0.37
C ALA A 337 -37.93 -13.80 -1.31
N ALA A 338 -37.62 -13.84 -2.60
CA ALA A 338 -38.46 -14.46 -3.62
C ALA A 338 -38.29 -16.00 -3.76
N GLY A 339 -37.58 -16.65 -2.83
CA GLY A 339 -37.45 -18.11 -2.76
C GLY A 339 -36.29 -18.67 -3.58
N ALA A 340 -36.52 -19.84 -4.19
CA ALA A 340 -35.54 -20.61 -4.94
C ALA A 340 -34.76 -19.80 -5.98
N GLY A 341 -33.53 -20.25 -6.26
CA GLY A 341 -32.67 -19.64 -7.25
C GLY A 341 -31.43 -20.47 -7.53
N THR A 342 -30.61 -19.96 -8.44
CA THR A 342 -29.34 -20.55 -8.83
C THR A 342 -28.36 -19.47 -9.22
N PHE A 343 -27.09 -19.65 -8.90
CA PHE A 343 -26.01 -18.88 -9.52
C PHE A 343 -24.78 -19.75 -9.70
N ASN A 344 -23.90 -19.31 -10.59
CA ASN A 344 -22.69 -20.02 -10.92
C ASN A 344 -21.49 -19.37 -10.25
N LEU A 345 -20.91 -20.06 -9.26
CA LEU A 345 -19.73 -19.60 -8.55
C LEU A 345 -18.49 -20.11 -9.27
N ASP A 346 -17.63 -19.19 -9.73
CA ASP A 346 -16.28 -19.54 -10.17
C ASP A 346 -15.42 -19.78 -8.92
N PHE A 347 -15.18 -18.73 -8.13
CA PHE A 347 -14.43 -18.88 -6.88
C PHE A 347 -14.85 -17.90 -5.79
N LEU A 348 -14.44 -18.21 -4.56
CA LEU A 348 -14.46 -17.29 -3.43
C LEU A 348 -13.01 -17.04 -2.97
N ALA A 349 -12.50 -15.85 -3.24
CA ALA A 349 -11.15 -15.44 -2.86
C ALA A 349 -11.11 -14.89 -1.43
N MET A 350 -10.10 -15.32 -0.67
CA MET A 350 -9.75 -14.87 0.66
C MET A 350 -8.59 -13.88 0.60
N MET A 351 -8.90 -12.60 0.39
CA MET A 351 -7.90 -11.54 0.27
C MET A 351 -7.39 -11.11 1.66
N PRO A 352 -6.08 -11.24 1.97
CA PRO A 352 -5.53 -10.83 3.25
C PRO A 352 -5.68 -9.32 3.52
N GLN A 353 -5.86 -8.95 4.79
CA GLN A 353 -6.07 -7.56 5.21
C GLN A 353 -5.04 -7.09 6.26
N ASP A 354 -3.78 -7.53 6.19
CA ASP A 354 -2.71 -6.85 6.96
C ASP A 354 -2.50 -5.43 6.42
N GLY A 355 -2.70 -5.26 5.12
CA GLY A 355 -3.02 -4.01 4.43
C GLY A 355 -4.15 -4.27 3.42
N TRP A 356 -4.95 -3.24 3.14
CA TRP A 356 -6.07 -3.35 2.20
C TRP A 356 -6.27 -2.04 1.47
N ARG A 357 -6.47 -2.11 0.16
CA ARG A 357 -6.98 -1.00 -0.65
C ARG A 357 -7.99 -1.47 -1.68
N LYS A 358 -9.03 -0.67 -1.89
CA LYS A 358 -9.94 -0.77 -3.03
C LYS A 358 -9.98 0.57 -3.74
N PHE A 359 -9.83 0.54 -5.05
CA PHE A 359 -9.98 1.68 -5.95
C PHE A 359 -11.26 1.50 -6.76
N GLY A 360 -11.95 2.60 -7.07
CA GLY A 360 -13.06 2.65 -8.01
C GLY A 360 -12.81 3.72 -9.06
N ALA A 361 -13.11 3.44 -10.32
CA ALA A 361 -12.89 4.40 -11.39
C ALA A 361 -14.08 5.35 -11.54
N PHE A 362 -13.78 6.56 -12.01
CA PHE A 362 -14.75 7.44 -12.65
C PHE A 362 -14.47 7.54 -14.15
N THR A 363 -13.25 7.23 -14.57
CA THR A 363 -12.87 6.91 -15.95
C THR A 363 -11.95 5.70 -15.86
N GLY A 364 -12.35 4.54 -16.34
CA GLY A 364 -11.57 3.31 -16.18
C GLY A 364 -10.15 3.39 -16.76
N LEU A 365 -9.29 2.45 -16.38
CA LEU A 365 -7.90 2.35 -16.84
C LEU A 365 -7.81 1.69 -18.22
N ALA A 366 -7.39 2.47 -19.23
CA ALA A 366 -7.25 1.97 -20.59
C ALA A 366 -5.97 1.16 -20.80
N TYR A 367 -5.90 0.48 -21.96
CA TYR A 367 -4.71 -0.26 -22.39
C TYR A 367 -3.44 0.59 -22.33
N ASN A 368 -2.36 0.03 -21.79
CA ASN A 368 -1.05 0.67 -21.60
C ASN A 368 -1.03 1.88 -20.65
N GLU A 369 -2.15 2.23 -20.04
CA GLU A 369 -2.18 3.20 -18.95
C GLU A 369 -1.76 2.54 -17.63
N THR A 370 -1.19 3.32 -16.73
CA THR A 370 -0.70 2.86 -15.42
C THR A 370 -1.36 3.66 -14.31
N LEU A 371 -2.10 2.99 -13.44
CA LEU A 371 -2.57 3.56 -12.18
C LEU A 371 -1.42 3.54 -11.17
N ILE A 372 -1.11 4.68 -10.58
CA ILE A 372 -0.03 4.89 -9.62
C ILE A 372 -0.67 5.34 -8.30
N ASP A 373 -0.60 4.49 -7.29
CA ASP A 373 -0.84 4.85 -5.89
C ASP A 373 0.50 5.14 -5.22
N ASN A 374 0.77 6.41 -4.94
CA ASN A 374 1.93 6.87 -4.17
C ASN A 374 1.46 7.55 -2.88
N PRO A 375 1.33 6.79 -1.77
CA PRO A 375 0.91 7.34 -0.50
C PRO A 375 1.92 8.28 0.16
N VAL A 376 3.20 8.24 -0.24
CA VAL A 376 4.24 9.12 0.32
C VAL A 376 4.01 10.57 -0.08
N GLU A 377 3.58 10.77 -1.33
CA GLU A 377 3.26 12.07 -1.91
C GLU A 377 1.75 12.36 -1.94
N GLU A 378 0.93 11.47 -1.34
CA GLU A 378 -0.54 11.54 -1.36
C GLU A 378 -1.11 11.64 -2.79
N LYS A 379 -0.50 10.90 -3.73
CA LYS A 379 -0.79 10.96 -5.16
C LYS A 379 -1.44 9.66 -5.63
N LEU A 380 -2.66 9.76 -6.16
CA LEU A 380 -3.35 8.70 -6.89
C LEU A 380 -3.68 9.19 -8.29
N VAL A 381 -2.95 8.71 -9.29
CA VAL A 381 -3.08 9.20 -10.68
C VAL A 381 -2.95 8.06 -11.68
N THR A 382 -3.43 8.28 -12.89
CA THR A 382 -3.12 7.47 -14.06
C THR A 382 -2.16 8.19 -14.98
N HIS A 383 -1.11 7.47 -15.36
CA HIS A 383 -0.15 7.84 -16.38
C HIS A 383 -0.55 7.20 -17.71
N TYR A 384 -0.78 8.02 -18.75
CA TYR A 384 -1.35 7.55 -20.04
C TYR A 384 -0.51 7.85 -21.28
N SER A 385 0.70 8.39 -21.13
CA SER A 385 1.71 8.59 -22.19
C SER A 385 2.93 9.28 -21.57
N THR A 386 4.07 9.28 -22.29
CA THR A 386 5.02 10.41 -22.36
C THR A 386 5.43 11.12 -21.06
N SER A 387 4.50 11.93 -20.53
CA SER A 387 4.69 12.85 -19.40
C SER A 387 3.36 13.40 -18.87
N SER A 388 2.23 12.68 -18.99
CA SER A 388 0.92 13.22 -18.58
C SER A 388 0.23 12.36 -17.53
N TYR A 389 -0.28 13.03 -16.49
CA TYR A 389 -1.09 12.44 -15.43
C TYR A 389 -2.54 12.94 -15.54
N LYS A 390 -3.49 12.05 -15.26
CA LYS A 390 -4.89 12.37 -15.01
C LYS A 390 -5.33 11.66 -13.75
N VAL A 391 -6.31 12.21 -13.05
CA VAL A 391 -7.02 11.42 -12.04
C VAL A 391 -8.09 10.63 -12.80
N THR A 392 -8.21 9.33 -12.52
CA THR A 392 -9.15 8.39 -13.15
C THR A 392 -9.87 7.52 -12.13
N HIS A 393 -9.23 7.30 -10.98
CA HIS A 393 -9.71 6.46 -9.89
C HIS A 393 -9.71 7.26 -8.59
N MET A 394 -10.55 6.82 -7.67
CA MET A 394 -10.59 7.26 -6.29
C MET A 394 -10.34 6.06 -5.37
N LEU A 395 -9.91 6.37 -4.15
CA LEU A 395 -9.81 5.38 -3.09
C LEU A 395 -11.22 5.15 -2.50
N ASP A 396 -11.78 3.98 -2.74
CA ASP A 396 -13.09 3.59 -2.19
C ASP A 396 -12.96 3.15 -0.73
N GLU A 397 -11.92 2.37 -0.43
CA GLU A 397 -11.74 1.76 0.89
C GLU A 397 -10.27 1.46 1.17
N GLY A 398 -9.90 1.54 2.45
CA GLY A 398 -8.64 1.05 2.95
C GLY A 398 -7.57 2.13 3.14
N GLU A 399 -6.40 1.71 3.57
CA GLU A 399 -5.27 2.56 3.95
C GLU A 399 -4.03 2.16 3.15
N PRO A 400 -2.98 3.01 3.08
CA PRO A 400 -1.74 2.66 2.40
C PRO A 400 -1.22 1.27 2.79
N ILE A 401 -0.84 0.47 1.81
CA ILE A 401 -0.22 -0.84 2.06
C ILE A 401 1.17 -0.60 2.68
N MET A 402 1.37 -1.07 3.90
CA MET A 402 2.60 -0.87 4.66
C MET A 402 3.50 -2.10 4.57
N LEU A 403 4.51 -2.03 3.70
CA LEU A 403 5.53 -3.07 3.55
C LEU A 403 6.33 -3.19 4.84
N GLN A 404 6.46 -4.42 5.33
CA GLN A 404 7.19 -4.73 6.55
C GLN A 404 8.62 -5.15 6.21
N PRO A 405 9.66 -4.56 6.82
CA PRO A 405 11.05 -4.94 6.57
C PRO A 405 11.41 -6.30 7.17
N GLY A 406 12.33 -7.02 6.53
CA GLY A 406 12.86 -8.29 7.03
C GLY A 406 11.88 -9.48 6.99
N VAL A 407 10.75 -9.32 6.31
CA VAL A 407 9.71 -10.35 6.14
C VAL A 407 9.23 -10.38 4.70
N LYS A 408 8.73 -11.53 4.23
CA LYS A 408 8.09 -11.59 2.92
C LYS A 408 6.80 -10.76 2.94
N ASN A 409 6.56 -9.99 1.90
CA ASN A 409 5.32 -9.24 1.71
C ASN A 409 4.64 -9.76 0.45
N LEU A 410 3.39 -10.23 0.57
CA LEU A 410 2.61 -10.73 -0.57
C LEU A 410 1.46 -9.77 -0.80
N LEU A 411 1.34 -9.27 -2.04
CA LEU A 411 0.24 -8.42 -2.46
C LEU A 411 -0.61 -9.19 -3.45
N TYR A 412 -1.92 -9.27 -3.19
CA TYR A 412 -2.91 -9.98 -3.99
C TYR A 412 -3.76 -8.97 -4.75
N PHE A 413 -4.04 -9.22 -6.02
CA PHE A 413 -4.72 -8.30 -6.92
C PHE A 413 -5.92 -9.00 -7.55
N LEU A 414 -7.07 -8.35 -7.50
CA LEU A 414 -8.25 -8.72 -8.29
C LEU A 414 -8.86 -7.44 -8.87
N HIS A 415 -9.41 -7.52 -10.08
CA HIS A 415 -10.05 -6.37 -10.70
C HIS A 415 -11.25 -6.76 -11.55
N ASP A 416 -12.15 -5.80 -11.74
CA ASP A 416 -13.27 -5.86 -12.68
C ASP A 416 -13.18 -4.73 -13.70
N LEU A 417 -14.13 -4.76 -14.63
CA LEU A 417 -14.22 -3.85 -15.77
C LEU A 417 -15.46 -2.96 -15.71
N ASP A 418 -15.44 -1.91 -16.51
CA ASP A 418 -16.53 -0.92 -16.59
C ASP A 418 -17.84 -1.48 -17.18
N ASP A 419 -17.83 -2.71 -17.70
CA ASP A 419 -19.01 -3.47 -18.11
C ASP A 419 -19.50 -4.47 -17.03
N GLY A 420 -18.85 -4.51 -15.86
CA GLY A 420 -19.15 -5.40 -14.74
C GLY A 420 -18.54 -6.81 -14.87
N THR A 421 -17.78 -7.10 -15.94
CA THR A 421 -17.11 -8.39 -16.10
C THR A 421 -15.77 -8.44 -15.37
N SER A 422 -15.27 -9.66 -15.13
CA SER A 422 -13.92 -9.90 -14.60
C SER A 422 -13.30 -11.12 -15.29
N PRO A 423 -12.80 -10.99 -16.54
CA PRO A 423 -12.25 -12.12 -17.27
C PRO A 423 -10.99 -12.68 -16.58
N ILE A 424 -10.92 -14.01 -16.39
CA ILE A 424 -9.76 -14.64 -15.74
C ILE A 424 -8.47 -14.43 -16.54
N ALA A 425 -8.57 -14.38 -17.87
CA ALA A 425 -7.44 -14.22 -18.77
C ALA A 425 -6.89 -12.77 -18.80
N ARG A 426 -7.57 -11.83 -18.13
CA ARG A 426 -7.11 -10.45 -18.08
C ARG A 426 -5.88 -10.35 -17.18
N THR A 427 -4.90 -9.60 -17.68
CA THR A 427 -3.60 -9.45 -17.03
C THR A 427 -3.32 -8.00 -16.70
N ALA A 428 -2.49 -7.81 -15.69
CA ALA A 428 -1.86 -6.53 -15.41
C ALA A 428 -0.38 -6.71 -15.11
N SER A 429 0.39 -5.67 -15.39
CA SER A 429 1.82 -5.59 -15.06
C SER A 429 1.99 -4.74 -13.81
N ILE A 430 2.59 -5.32 -12.78
CA ILE A 430 2.75 -4.71 -11.46
C ILE A 430 4.21 -4.30 -11.26
N THR A 431 4.42 -3.09 -10.76
CA THR A 431 5.71 -2.63 -10.23
C THR A 431 5.48 -2.08 -8.82
N ILE A 432 6.33 -2.48 -7.88
CA ILE A 432 6.27 -2.00 -6.49
C ILE A 432 7.55 -1.25 -6.16
N LYS A 433 7.40 -0.05 -5.60
CA LYS A 433 8.50 0.76 -5.10
C LYS A 433 8.27 1.13 -3.65
N CYS A 434 9.32 1.52 -2.94
CA CYS A 434 9.17 2.09 -1.61
C CYS A 434 10.33 3.03 -1.28
N HIS A 435 10.18 3.83 -0.23
CA HIS A 435 11.29 4.52 0.41
C HIS A 435 11.67 3.74 1.66
N PRO A 436 12.76 2.92 1.67
CA PRO A 436 13.19 2.21 2.86
C PRO A 436 13.32 3.12 4.08
N ARG A 437 12.76 2.70 5.23
CA ARG A 437 12.70 3.53 6.45
C ARG A 437 13.58 3.02 7.58
N ARG A 438 14.27 3.93 8.27
CA ARG A 438 15.11 3.65 9.45
C ARG A 438 14.85 4.64 10.56
N ARG A 439 14.99 4.21 11.82
CA ARG A 439 14.95 5.12 12.99
C ARG A 439 16.18 6.04 13.09
N SER A 440 17.32 5.58 12.60
CA SER A 440 18.61 6.27 12.66
C SER A 440 19.42 5.98 11.39
N VAL A 441 20.31 6.90 11.03
CA VAL A 441 21.15 6.86 9.82
C VAL A 441 22.60 7.20 10.13
#